data_AF-A0A6J6TVJ0-F1
#
_entry.id   AF-A0A6J6TVJ0-F1
#
_cell.length_a   1.000
_cell.length_b   1.000
_cell.length_c   1.000
_cell.angle_alpha   90.00
_cell.angle_beta   90.00
_cell.angle_gamma   90.00
#
_symmetry.space_group_name_H-M   'P 1'
#
loop_
_entity.id
_entity.type
_entity.pdbx_description
1 polymer ?
#
loop_
_entity_poly.entity_id
_entity_poly.type
_entity_poly.pdbx_seq_one_letter_code
_entity_poly.pdbx_strand_id
1 'polypeptide(L)'
;MADLRTGDKLARVEPRAISHRISDIDWVESAEISRNWITGEVLVAITPRTPTAYFNNQVLDASGKVFILPGFSGAELPRVSASTPELGLVAINLFQNLPESIRADVLSLAAYNESNFSLKVLREQKQLQILWGPNEENELKSQVIDALLALPENKNIRRIDVSAPHAPLVK
;
A
#
# COMPACT_ATOMS: atom_id res chain seq x y z
N MET A 1 17.66 14.48 -20.67
CA MET A 1 17.93 13.21 -19.98
C MET A 1 19.33 13.28 -19.38
N ALA A 2 19.44 13.03 -18.06
CA ALA A 2 20.62 13.03 -17.17
C ALA A 2 21.80 13.98 -17.51
N ASP A 3 21.90 15.09 -16.77
CA ASP A 3 23.03 16.03 -16.78
C ASP A 3 24.24 15.54 -15.92
N LEU A 4 24.47 14.21 -15.96
CA LEU A 4 25.64 13.56 -15.38
C LEU A 4 26.27 12.73 -16.48
N ARG A 5 27.45 13.14 -16.92
CA ARG A 5 28.25 12.41 -17.91
C ARG A 5 29.61 12.11 -17.32
N THR A 6 30.12 10.92 -17.64
CA THR A 6 31.51 10.59 -17.37
C THR A 6 32.42 11.64 -18.01
N GLY A 7 33.31 12.24 -17.22
CA GLY A 7 34.19 13.32 -17.65
C GLY A 7 33.71 14.74 -17.31
N ASP A 8 32.50 14.91 -16.75
CA ASP A 8 32.04 16.20 -16.25
C ASP A 8 32.92 16.71 -15.09
N LYS A 9 33.09 18.02 -15.02
CA LYS A 9 33.80 18.65 -13.89
C LYS A 9 32.98 18.46 -12.62
N LEU A 10 33.57 17.84 -11.58
CA LEU A 10 32.90 17.58 -10.31
C LEU A 10 32.30 18.85 -9.66
N ALA A 11 32.92 20.01 -9.89
CA ALA A 11 32.42 21.31 -9.45
C ALA A 11 31.11 21.77 -10.12
N ARG A 12 30.77 21.22 -11.28
CA ARG A 12 29.51 21.52 -12.02
C ARG A 12 28.40 20.51 -11.73
N VAL A 13 28.72 19.43 -11.03
CA VAL A 13 27.71 18.48 -10.57
C VAL A 13 26.86 19.18 -9.52
N GLU A 14 25.55 19.16 -9.71
CA GLU A 14 24.53 19.75 -8.83
C GLU A 14 23.74 18.65 -8.08
N PRO A 15 24.25 18.13 -6.94
CA PRO A 15 23.67 16.97 -6.27
C PRO A 15 22.17 17.08 -5.99
N ARG A 16 21.71 18.26 -5.54
CA ARG A 16 20.32 18.50 -5.20
C ARG A 16 19.40 18.46 -6.41
N ALA A 17 19.80 19.09 -7.52
CA ALA A 17 19.01 19.09 -8.75
C ALA A 17 18.91 17.67 -9.35
N ILE A 18 19.99 16.90 -9.27
CA ILE A 18 20.02 15.52 -9.75
C ILE A 18 19.16 14.63 -8.84
N SER A 19 19.31 14.74 -7.51
CA SER A 19 18.49 14.04 -6.52
C SER A 19 17.00 14.27 -6.77
N HIS A 20 16.56 15.53 -6.87
CA HIS A 20 15.15 15.87 -7.14
C HIS A 20 14.64 15.20 -8.43
N ARG A 21 15.40 15.30 -9.52
CA ARG A 21 15.02 14.73 -10.82
C ARG A 21 14.93 13.20 -10.79
N ILE A 22 15.74 12.52 -9.99
CA ILE A 22 15.65 11.06 -9.82
C ILE A 22 14.45 10.72 -8.94
N SER A 23 14.19 11.49 -7.88
CA SER A 23 13.04 11.29 -7.00
C SER A 23 11.69 11.57 -7.70
N ASP A 24 11.67 12.28 -8.82
CA ASP A 24 10.49 12.45 -9.68
C ASP A 24 10.08 11.15 -10.41
N ILE A 25 10.96 10.13 -10.44
CA ILE A 25 10.64 8.81 -11.00
C ILE A 25 9.73 8.07 -10.02
N ASP A 26 8.57 7.60 -10.49
CA ASP A 26 7.50 7.13 -9.60
C ASP A 26 7.88 5.99 -8.65
N TRP A 27 8.71 5.05 -9.09
CA TRP A 27 9.15 3.92 -8.26
C TRP A 27 10.29 4.28 -7.29
N VAL A 28 10.84 5.49 -7.38
CA VAL A 28 11.89 5.97 -6.48
C VAL A 28 11.25 6.58 -5.23
N GLU A 29 11.72 6.15 -4.07
CA GLU A 29 11.35 6.74 -2.79
C GLU A 29 12.28 7.91 -2.46
N SER A 30 13.59 7.69 -2.61
CA SER A 30 14.60 8.73 -2.43
C SER A 30 15.84 8.48 -3.30
N ALA A 31 16.58 9.56 -3.57
CA ALA A 31 17.85 9.51 -4.26
C ALA A 31 18.86 10.43 -3.57
N GLU A 32 20.03 9.89 -3.25
CA GLU A 32 21.12 10.61 -2.60
C GLU A 32 22.31 10.70 -3.55
N ILE A 33 22.80 11.94 -3.74
CA ILE A 33 23.93 12.22 -4.62
C ILE A 33 25.06 12.78 -3.77
N SER A 34 26.22 12.13 -3.80
CA SER A 34 27.42 12.62 -3.11
C SER A 34 28.61 12.70 -4.06
N ARG A 35 29.47 13.70 -3.83
CA ARG A 35 30.67 13.97 -4.61
C ARG A 35 31.89 13.56 -3.79
N ASN A 36 32.74 12.71 -4.34
CA ASN A 36 34.03 12.37 -3.76
C ASN A 36 35.14 13.18 -4.45
N TRP A 37 35.62 14.23 -3.77
CA TRP A 37 36.65 15.12 -4.31
C TRP A 37 38.03 14.48 -4.41
N ILE A 38 38.29 13.42 -3.65
CA ILE A 38 39.59 12.74 -3.63
C ILE A 38 39.69 11.80 -4.84
N THR A 39 38.63 11.03 -5.11
CA THR A 39 38.61 10.06 -6.21
C THR A 39 38.10 10.66 -7.51
N GLY A 40 37.41 11.80 -7.47
CA GLY A 40 36.75 12.40 -8.62
C GLY A 40 35.41 11.74 -8.97
N GLU A 41 34.90 10.86 -8.12
CA GLU A 41 33.68 10.08 -8.37
C GLU A 41 32.42 10.79 -7.86
N VAL A 42 31.29 10.43 -8.47
CA VAL A 42 29.95 10.79 -7.99
C VAL A 42 29.23 9.50 -7.63
N LEU A 43 28.85 9.36 -6.37
CA LEU A 43 28.02 8.25 -5.90
C LEU A 43 26.54 8.66 -6.05
N VAL A 44 25.77 7.77 -6.66
CA VAL A 44 24.33 7.88 -6.83
C VAL A 44 23.69 6.69 -6.09
N ALA A 45 23.09 6.95 -4.94
CA ALA A 45 22.33 5.97 -4.18
C ALA A 45 20.84 6.19 -4.45
N ILE A 46 20.12 5.13 -4.85
CA ILE A 46 18.68 5.17 -5.15
C ILE A 46 18.00 4.18 -4.23
N THR A 47 17.00 4.64 -3.50
CA THR A 47 16.12 3.82 -2.66
C THR A 47 14.80 3.62 -3.40
N PRO A 48 14.48 2.39 -3.84
CA PRO A 48 13.19 2.08 -4.45
C PRO A 48 12.07 2.07 -3.41
N ARG A 49 10.85 2.42 -3.84
CA ARG A 49 9.63 2.24 -3.03
C ARG A 49 9.37 0.77 -2.77
N THR A 50 8.81 0.48 -1.60
CA THR A 50 8.39 -0.87 -1.21
C THR A 50 6.93 -1.13 -1.58
N PRO A 51 6.64 -2.09 -2.49
CA PRO A 51 5.28 -2.50 -2.80
C PRO A 51 4.56 -3.08 -1.58
N THR A 52 3.33 -2.65 -1.33
CA THR A 52 2.47 -3.16 -0.24
C THR A 52 1.17 -3.80 -0.75
N ALA A 53 0.70 -3.41 -1.94
CA ALA A 53 -0.47 -4.00 -2.58
C ALA A 53 -0.43 -3.84 -4.11
N TYR A 54 -1.24 -4.62 -4.81
CA TYR A 54 -1.52 -4.45 -6.23
C TYR A 54 -2.75 -3.55 -6.45
N PHE A 55 -2.68 -2.65 -7.43
CA PHE A 55 -3.80 -1.87 -7.93
C PHE A 55 -3.70 -1.69 -9.45
N ASN A 56 -4.73 -2.10 -10.20
CA ASN A 56 -4.79 -1.97 -11.67
C ASN A 56 -3.47 -2.32 -12.41
N ASN A 57 -3.00 -3.55 -12.22
CA ASN A 57 -1.76 -4.12 -12.80
C ASN A 57 -0.45 -3.42 -12.38
N GLN A 58 -0.52 -2.45 -11.47
CA GLN A 58 0.60 -1.77 -10.85
C GLN A 58 0.67 -2.14 -9.37
N VAL A 59 1.69 -1.64 -8.68
CA VAL A 59 1.82 -1.74 -7.23
C VAL A 59 1.58 -0.39 -6.59
N LEU A 60 1.21 -0.40 -5.31
CA LEU A 60 1.19 0.80 -4.46
C LEU A 60 2.02 0.58 -3.20
N ASP A 61 2.52 1.66 -2.61
CA ASP A 61 3.26 1.62 -1.34
C ASP A 61 2.40 2.08 -0.13
N ALA A 62 2.99 2.12 1.06
CA ALA A 62 2.30 2.57 2.27
C ALA A 62 1.76 4.02 2.18
N SER A 63 2.33 4.86 1.32
CA SER A 63 1.85 6.23 1.07
C SER A 63 0.70 6.31 0.07
N GLY A 64 0.33 5.18 -0.54
CA GLY A 64 -0.77 5.09 -1.51
C GLY A 64 -0.33 5.50 -2.92
N LYS A 65 0.97 5.78 -3.13
CA LYS A 65 1.50 6.09 -4.45
C LYS A 65 1.50 4.82 -5.28
N VAL A 66 0.89 4.89 -6.46
CA VAL A 66 0.84 3.80 -7.46
C VAL A 66 2.02 3.95 -8.41
N PHE A 67 2.73 2.85 -8.70
CA PHE A 67 3.89 2.85 -9.58
C PHE A 67 4.15 1.47 -10.21
N ILE A 68 5.02 1.45 -11.23
CA ILE A 68 5.60 0.24 -11.81
C ILE A 68 7.01 0.10 -11.27
N LEU A 69 7.30 -0.99 -10.55
CA LEU A 69 8.64 -1.28 -10.04
C LEU A 69 9.44 -2.11 -11.06
N PRO A 70 10.52 -1.57 -11.67
CA PRO A 70 11.32 -2.32 -12.64
C PRO A 70 11.94 -3.58 -12.04
N GLY A 71 11.86 -4.70 -12.77
CA GLY A 71 12.44 -5.98 -12.33
C GLY A 71 11.67 -6.67 -11.20
N PHE A 72 10.56 -6.11 -10.72
CA PHE A 72 9.70 -6.76 -9.75
C PHE A 72 8.97 -7.95 -10.39
N SER A 73 9.35 -9.16 -9.99
CA SER A 73 8.75 -10.42 -10.48
C SER A 73 7.48 -10.83 -9.74
N GLY A 74 7.08 -10.04 -8.73
CA GLY A 74 5.87 -10.26 -7.94
C GLY A 74 6.16 -10.87 -6.57
N ALA A 75 5.40 -10.40 -5.58
CA ALA A 75 5.34 -10.96 -4.24
C ALA A 75 3.89 -11.30 -3.91
N GLU A 76 3.66 -12.12 -2.89
CA GLU A 76 2.31 -12.32 -2.37
C GLU A 76 1.87 -11.04 -1.65
N LEU A 77 1.09 -10.21 -2.35
CA LEU A 77 0.58 -8.93 -1.87
C LEU A 77 -0.94 -8.87 -2.03
N PRO A 78 -1.65 -8.15 -1.14
CA PRO A 78 -3.08 -7.90 -1.30
C PRO A 78 -3.39 -7.19 -2.61
N ARG A 79 -4.61 -7.41 -3.11
CA ARG A 79 -5.13 -6.71 -4.29
C ARG A 79 -6.19 -5.69 -3.91
N VAL A 80 -5.94 -4.42 -4.22
CA VAL A 80 -6.92 -3.33 -4.13
C VAL A 80 -7.57 -3.15 -5.50
N SER A 81 -8.89 -3.04 -5.53
CA SER A 81 -9.67 -2.94 -6.78
C SER A 81 -10.88 -2.03 -6.63
N ALA A 82 -11.26 -1.41 -7.74
CA ALA A 82 -12.42 -0.53 -7.84
C ALA A 82 -12.90 -0.48 -9.30
N SER A 83 -14.17 -0.13 -9.51
CA SER A 83 -14.76 -0.02 -10.85
C SER A 83 -14.41 1.27 -11.58
N THR A 84 -14.01 2.32 -10.86
CA THR A 84 -13.57 3.60 -11.43
C THR A 84 -12.30 4.12 -10.76
N PRO A 85 -11.54 5.04 -11.39
CA PRO A 85 -10.38 5.68 -10.77
C PRO A 85 -10.69 6.39 -9.45
N GLU A 86 -11.84 7.06 -9.36
CA GLU A 86 -12.27 7.80 -8.16
C GLU A 86 -12.49 6.85 -6.99
N LEU A 87 -13.22 5.75 -7.22
CA LEU A 87 -13.38 4.69 -6.22
C LEU A 87 -12.06 3.99 -5.90
N GLY A 88 -11.11 3.97 -6.83
CA GLY A 88 -9.74 3.50 -6.61
C GLY A 88 -9.01 4.32 -5.55
N LEU A 89 -9.12 5.65 -5.61
CA LEU A 89 -8.54 6.53 -4.58
C LEU A 89 -9.16 6.28 -3.21
N VAL A 90 -10.48 6.08 -3.15
CA VAL A 90 -11.17 5.75 -1.90
C VAL A 90 -10.73 4.38 -1.37
N ALA A 91 -10.60 3.37 -2.24
CA ALA A 91 -10.14 2.04 -1.88
C ALA A 91 -8.70 2.04 -1.32
N ILE A 92 -7.80 2.79 -1.96
CA ILE A 92 -6.42 3.00 -1.50
C ILE A 92 -6.43 3.69 -0.13
N ASN A 93 -7.22 4.76 0.01
CA ASN A 93 -7.33 5.49 1.27
C ASN A 93 -7.81 4.59 2.43
N LEU A 94 -8.83 3.75 2.20
CA LEU A 94 -9.25 2.77 3.20
C LEU A 94 -8.10 1.79 3.52
N PHE A 95 -7.46 1.21 2.51
CA PHE A 95 -6.37 0.25 2.71
C PHE A 95 -5.24 0.82 3.58
N GLN A 96 -4.88 2.09 3.38
CA GLN A 96 -3.88 2.80 4.18
C GLN A 96 -4.31 3.07 5.63
N ASN A 97 -5.61 3.17 5.87
CA ASN A 97 -6.20 3.44 7.19
C ASN A 97 -6.68 2.17 7.91
N LEU A 98 -6.57 0.99 7.29
CA LEU A 98 -6.84 -0.27 7.98
C LEU A 98 -5.86 -0.46 9.14
N PRO A 99 -6.32 -0.95 10.30
CA PRO A 99 -5.42 -1.32 11.39
C PRO A 99 -4.46 -2.40 10.90
N GLU A 100 -3.23 -2.38 11.40
CA GLU A 100 -2.15 -3.27 10.94
C GLU A 100 -2.55 -4.76 11.04
N SER A 101 -3.24 -5.12 12.13
CA SER A 101 -3.78 -6.47 12.38
C SER A 101 -4.74 -6.95 11.30
N ILE A 102 -5.52 -6.06 10.71
CA ILE A 102 -6.43 -6.39 9.60
C ILE A 102 -5.66 -6.37 8.29
N ARG A 103 -4.85 -5.34 8.06
CA ARG A 103 -4.09 -5.13 6.81
C ARG A 103 -3.17 -6.31 6.49
N ALA A 104 -2.51 -6.87 7.50
CA ALA A 104 -1.63 -8.03 7.35
C ALA A 104 -2.37 -9.29 6.86
N ASP A 105 -3.66 -9.40 7.19
CA ASP A 105 -4.50 -10.55 6.80
C ASP A 105 -5.20 -10.31 5.44
N VAL A 106 -5.17 -9.11 4.87
CA VAL A 106 -5.90 -8.80 3.63
C VAL A 106 -5.32 -9.58 2.44
N LEU A 107 -6.20 -10.28 1.74
CA LEU A 107 -5.94 -10.85 0.41
C LEU A 107 -6.44 -9.92 -0.70
N SER A 108 -7.60 -9.30 -0.50
CA SER A 108 -8.14 -8.33 -1.44
C SER A 108 -9.07 -7.32 -0.78
N LEU A 109 -9.10 -6.10 -1.31
CA LEU A 109 -10.04 -5.05 -0.97
C LEU A 109 -10.73 -4.57 -2.25
N ALA A 110 -12.06 -4.48 -2.21
CA ALA A 110 -12.88 -3.95 -3.30
C ALA A 110 -13.76 -2.81 -2.79
N ALA A 111 -13.75 -1.67 -3.49
CA ALA A 111 -14.70 -0.59 -3.28
C ALA A 111 -15.89 -0.73 -4.25
N TYR A 112 -17.10 -0.81 -3.71
CA TYR A 112 -18.34 -0.82 -4.50
C TYR A 112 -18.92 0.59 -4.68
N ASN A 113 -18.75 1.43 -3.66
CA ASN A 113 -19.03 2.86 -3.67
C ASN A 113 -18.16 3.54 -2.59
N GLU A 114 -18.37 4.83 -2.34
CA GLU A 114 -17.56 5.64 -1.41
C GLU A 114 -17.58 5.15 0.05
N SER A 115 -18.59 4.37 0.45
CA SER A 115 -18.79 3.92 1.83
C SER A 115 -19.05 2.42 1.98
N ASN A 116 -18.88 1.64 0.92
CA ASN A 116 -19.10 0.21 0.92
C ASN A 116 -17.91 -0.52 0.33
N PHE A 117 -17.21 -1.25 1.19
CA PHE A 117 -16.02 -2.00 0.85
C PHE A 117 -16.17 -3.44 1.32
N SER A 118 -15.68 -4.37 0.50
CA SER A 118 -15.51 -5.75 0.89
C SER A 118 -14.04 -6.11 0.92
N LEU A 119 -13.63 -6.67 2.05
CA LEU A 119 -12.32 -7.26 2.25
C LEU A 119 -12.46 -8.78 2.19
N LYS A 120 -11.49 -9.44 1.59
CA LYS A 120 -11.22 -10.86 1.82
C LYS A 120 -9.95 -10.92 2.65
N VAL A 121 -10.01 -11.60 3.78
CA VAL A 121 -8.87 -11.77 4.68
C VAL A 121 -8.59 -13.25 4.91
N LEU A 122 -7.34 -13.59 5.20
CA LEU A 122 -6.91 -14.90 5.66
C LEU A 122 -6.53 -14.81 7.13
N ARG A 123 -7.40 -15.31 8.00
CA ARG A 123 -7.19 -15.28 9.44
C ARG A 123 -7.48 -16.65 10.03
N GLU A 124 -6.66 -17.11 10.97
CA GLU A 124 -6.78 -18.46 11.56
C GLU A 124 -6.88 -19.57 10.49
N GLN A 125 -6.07 -19.47 9.42
CA GLN A 125 -6.07 -20.38 8.26
C GLN A 125 -7.41 -20.45 7.51
N LYS A 126 -8.25 -19.43 7.68
CA LYS A 126 -9.60 -19.37 7.14
C LYS A 126 -9.81 -18.09 6.36
N GLN A 127 -10.36 -18.23 5.16
CA GLN A 127 -10.81 -17.07 4.39
C GLN A 127 -12.13 -16.55 4.93
N LEU A 128 -12.18 -15.25 5.20
CA LEU A 128 -13.35 -14.52 5.67
C LEU A 128 -13.65 -13.36 4.71
N GLN A 129 -14.93 -13.15 4.44
CA GLN A 129 -15.40 -11.94 3.78
C GLN A 129 -15.84 -10.93 4.83
N ILE A 130 -15.25 -9.75 4.83
CA ILE A 130 -15.62 -8.67 5.74
C ILE A 130 -16.26 -7.56 4.93
N LEU A 131 -17.47 -7.15 5.29
CA LEU A 131 -18.06 -5.88 4.84
C LEU A 131 -17.65 -4.80 5.83
N TRP A 132 -16.86 -3.84 5.36
CA TRP A 132 -16.24 -2.84 6.22
C TRP A 132 -17.13 -1.63 6.47
N GLY A 133 -17.97 -1.27 5.48
CA GLY A 133 -18.70 0.00 5.49
C GLY A 133 -17.76 1.22 5.40
N PRO A 134 -18.18 2.41 5.83
CA PRO A 134 -17.41 3.66 5.69
C PRO A 134 -15.99 3.56 6.26
N ASN A 135 -15.05 4.35 5.73
CA ASN A 135 -13.67 4.44 6.24
C ASN A 135 -13.60 5.27 7.55
N GLU A 136 -14.27 4.76 8.58
CA GLU A 136 -14.48 5.39 9.87
C GLU A 136 -14.46 4.31 10.95
N GLU A 137 -14.08 4.68 12.17
CA GLU A 137 -14.07 3.78 13.35
C GLU A 137 -13.24 2.49 13.12
N ASN A 138 -12.18 2.58 12.30
CA ASN A 138 -11.43 1.42 11.84
C ASN A 138 -10.84 0.57 12.97
N GLU A 139 -10.30 1.21 14.01
CA GLU A 139 -9.79 0.53 15.20
C GLU A 139 -10.90 -0.22 15.95
N LEU A 140 -12.07 0.42 16.12
CA LEU A 140 -13.22 -0.20 16.76
C LEU A 140 -13.72 -1.41 15.95
N LYS A 141 -13.78 -1.28 14.62
CA LYS A 141 -14.16 -2.38 13.72
C LYS A 141 -13.20 -3.56 13.85
N SER A 142 -11.89 -3.32 13.92
CA SER A 142 -10.92 -4.39 14.17
C SER A 142 -11.16 -5.09 15.50
N GLN A 143 -11.36 -4.33 16.58
CA GLN A 143 -11.63 -4.90 17.91
C GLN A 143 -12.92 -5.72 17.93
N VAL A 144 -13.96 -5.26 17.23
CA VAL A 144 -15.22 -6.00 17.08
C VAL A 144 -15.01 -7.31 16.32
N ILE A 145 -14.22 -7.32 15.23
CA ILE A 145 -13.88 -8.54 14.51
C ILE A 145 -13.14 -9.53 15.42
N ASP A 146 -12.15 -9.06 16.18
CA ASP A 146 -11.39 -9.88 17.12
C ASP A 146 -12.31 -10.52 18.17
N ALA A 147 -13.20 -9.72 18.76
CA ALA A 147 -14.16 -10.18 19.75
C ALA A 147 -15.15 -11.21 19.16
N LEU A 148 -15.66 -10.98 17.94
CA LEU A 148 -16.58 -11.89 17.27
C LEU A 148 -15.92 -13.24 16.96
N LEU A 149 -14.67 -13.25 16.50
CA LEU A 149 -13.95 -14.48 16.18
C LEU A 149 -13.58 -15.30 17.42
N ALA A 150 -13.39 -14.64 18.57
CA ALA A 150 -13.15 -15.32 19.85
C ALA A 150 -14.38 -16.08 20.37
N LEU A 151 -15.60 -15.78 19.89
CA LEU A 151 -16.81 -16.44 20.34
C LEU A 151 -16.92 -17.88 19.78
N PRO A 152 -17.13 -18.91 20.63
CA PRO A 152 -17.18 -20.30 20.17
C PRO A 152 -18.26 -20.61 19.12
N GLU A 153 -19.39 -19.91 19.17
CA GLU A 153 -20.49 -20.01 18.21
C GLU A 153 -20.10 -19.52 16.80
N ASN A 154 -19.08 -18.67 16.71
CA ASN A 154 -18.63 -18.05 15.46
C ASN A 154 -17.51 -18.81 14.74
N LYS A 155 -17.08 -19.97 15.25
CA LYS A 155 -15.97 -20.75 14.67
C LYS A 155 -16.14 -21.07 13.17
N ASN A 156 -17.39 -21.17 12.70
CA ASN A 156 -17.69 -21.56 11.31
C ASN A 156 -18.12 -20.41 10.39
N ILE A 157 -18.22 -19.17 10.89
CA ILE A 157 -18.71 -18.02 10.09
C ILE A 157 -17.80 -17.77 8.89
N ARG A 158 -18.33 -17.44 7.73
CA ARG A 158 -17.52 -17.07 6.56
C ARG A 158 -17.61 -15.58 6.25
N ARG A 159 -18.55 -14.88 6.88
CA ARG A 159 -18.79 -13.46 6.64
C ARG A 159 -19.03 -12.70 7.93
N ILE A 160 -18.44 -11.50 7.98
CA ILE A 160 -18.66 -10.51 9.04
C ILE A 160 -19.07 -9.20 8.37
N ASP A 161 -20.11 -8.57 8.89
CA ASP A 161 -20.48 -7.20 8.53
C ASP A 161 -20.23 -6.30 9.74
N VAL A 162 -19.27 -5.40 9.58
CA VAL A 162 -18.90 -4.38 10.57
C VAL A 162 -19.15 -2.97 10.06
N SER A 163 -20.01 -2.82 9.04
CA SER A 163 -20.40 -1.50 8.53
C SER A 163 -21.03 -0.61 9.61
N ALA A 164 -21.67 -1.22 10.60
CA ALA A 164 -22.10 -0.60 11.84
C ALA A 164 -21.48 -1.37 13.04
N PRO A 165 -20.35 -0.92 13.60
CA PRO A 165 -19.59 -1.70 14.59
C PRO A 165 -20.35 -1.97 15.90
N HIS A 166 -21.37 -1.17 16.22
CA HIS A 166 -22.23 -1.37 17.40
C HIS A 166 -23.34 -2.41 17.21
N ALA A 167 -23.58 -2.87 15.98
CA ALA A 167 -24.58 -3.88 15.66
C ALA A 167 -24.07 -4.81 14.52
N PRO A 168 -22.95 -5.53 14.74
CA PRO A 168 -22.34 -6.33 13.69
C PRO A 168 -23.18 -7.57 13.36
N LEU A 169 -23.05 -8.06 12.13
CA LEU A 169 -23.72 -9.29 11.68
C LEU A 169 -22.69 -10.34 11.27
N VAL A 170 -22.97 -11.60 11.56
CA VAL A 170 -22.12 -12.74 11.19
C VAL A 170 -22.93 -13.81 10.45
N LYS A 171 -22.32 -14.48 9.48
CA LYS A 171 -22.91 -15.60 8.71
C LYS A 171 -21.87 -16.65 8.40
#